data_AF-A0A1J8RAH7-F1
#
_entry.id   AF-A0A1J8RAH7-F1
#
_cell.length_a   1.000
_cell.length_b   1.000
_cell.length_c   1.000
_cell.angle_alpha   90.00
_cell.angle_beta   90.00
_cell.angle_gamma   90.00
#
_symmetry.space_group_name_H-M   'P 1'
#
loop_
_entity.id
_entity.type
_entity.pdbx_description
1 polymer ?
#
loop_
_entity_poly.entity_id
_entity_poly.type
_entity_poly.pdbx_seq_one_letter_code
_entity_poly.pdbx_strand_id
1 'polypeptide(L)'
;MIPQSASGQLSGTQLIHGDHGPGSEVAPSISVTSTFRAVPDGDPEGVGAMNPGKHIYSRYSQNVTSRVEQILSKVNQGHAITYASGLAAAFSILVHYKPKRIAITGGYMGCHGTISTYIKGRDIPLIGLDDEFQEGDLCWLESPLNPTGESRQVFRLALFGYTRDLNLG
;
A
#
# COMPACT_ATOMS: atom_id res chain seq x y z
N MET A 1 -23.77 21.96 -18.80
CA MET A 1 -22.58 21.15 -19.09
C MET A 1 -21.98 20.75 -17.75
N ILE A 2 -22.06 19.49 -17.36
CA ILE A 2 -21.44 19.03 -16.10
C ILE A 2 -19.93 19.01 -16.35
N PRO A 3 -19.09 19.67 -15.52
CA PRO A 3 -17.65 19.57 -15.66
C PRO A 3 -17.26 18.10 -15.54
N GLN A 4 -16.75 17.50 -16.63
CA GLN A 4 -16.10 16.21 -16.53
C GLN A 4 -14.81 16.41 -15.71
N SER A 5 -14.68 15.66 -14.62
CA SER A 5 -13.45 15.59 -13.85
C SER A 5 -12.28 15.23 -14.77
N ALA A 6 -11.16 15.94 -14.66
CA ALA A 6 -9.96 15.62 -15.43
C ALA A 6 -9.53 14.16 -15.18
N SER A 7 -8.89 13.51 -16.16
CA SER A 7 -8.36 12.16 -15.99
C SER A 7 -7.44 12.09 -14.77
N GLY A 8 -7.76 11.22 -13.81
CA GLY A 8 -7.02 11.09 -12.55
C GLY A 8 -7.55 11.94 -11.38
N GLN A 9 -8.57 12.76 -11.60
CA GLN A 9 -9.19 13.56 -10.54
C GLN A 9 -10.33 12.77 -9.88
N LEU A 10 -10.12 12.36 -8.63
CA LEU A 10 -11.16 11.74 -7.80
C LEU A 10 -12.31 12.72 -7.55
N SER A 11 -13.55 12.26 -7.73
CA SER A 11 -14.74 13.03 -7.32
C SER A 11 -15.24 12.58 -5.95
N GLY A 12 -15.92 13.47 -5.22
CA GLY A 12 -16.61 13.10 -3.98
C GLY A 12 -17.60 11.95 -4.19
N THR A 13 -18.25 11.90 -5.37
CA THR A 13 -19.10 10.78 -5.76
C THR A 13 -18.32 9.47 -5.82
N GLN A 14 -17.11 9.45 -6.37
CA GLN A 14 -16.27 8.25 -6.41
C GLN A 14 -15.80 7.83 -5.01
N LEU A 15 -15.52 8.79 -4.12
CA LEU A 15 -15.13 8.51 -2.74
C LEU A 15 -16.28 7.88 -1.91
N ILE A 16 -17.53 8.16 -2.27
CA ILE A 16 -18.71 7.61 -1.58
C ILE A 16 -19.25 6.35 -2.27
N HIS A 17 -19.17 6.26 -3.60
CA HIS A 17 -19.88 5.25 -4.41
C HIS A 17 -18.99 4.40 -5.32
N GLY A 18 -17.66 4.54 -5.26
CA GLY A 18 -16.77 3.95 -6.25
C GLY A 18 -16.43 2.47 -6.06
N ASP A 19 -16.99 1.79 -5.06
CA ASP A 19 -16.49 0.49 -4.54
C ASP A 19 -17.34 -0.73 -4.95
N HIS A 20 -18.58 -0.56 -5.38
CA HIS A 20 -19.38 -1.59 -6.05
C HIS A 20 -20.71 -1.04 -6.60
N GLY A 21 -21.36 -1.77 -7.51
CA GLY A 21 -22.72 -1.47 -7.97
C GLY A 21 -23.79 -1.65 -6.87
N PRO A 22 -24.97 -1.03 -7.03
CA PRO A 22 -26.00 -0.96 -6.00
C PRO A 22 -26.52 -2.34 -5.59
N GLY A 23 -26.65 -2.57 -4.27
CA GLY A 23 -27.46 -3.64 -3.69
C GLY A 23 -28.79 -3.08 -3.17
N SER A 24 -29.60 -3.90 -2.47
CA SER A 24 -30.79 -3.41 -1.75
C SER A 24 -30.44 -2.46 -0.61
N GLU A 25 -29.29 -2.69 0.01
CA GLU A 25 -28.85 -1.94 1.18
C GLU A 25 -28.05 -0.69 0.78
N VAL A 26 -28.26 0.40 1.52
CA VAL A 26 -27.48 1.64 1.37
C VAL A 26 -26.04 1.45 1.86
N ALA A 27 -25.85 0.73 2.97
CA ALA A 27 -24.54 0.44 3.54
C ALA A 27 -24.10 -0.99 3.18
N PRO A 28 -22.80 -1.23 2.93
CA PRO A 28 -22.28 -2.58 2.72
C PRO A 28 -22.55 -3.48 3.93
N SER A 29 -23.08 -4.68 3.70
CA SER A 29 -23.25 -5.67 4.77
C SER A 29 -21.90 -6.14 5.30
N ILE A 30 -21.75 -6.19 6.63
CA ILE A 30 -20.53 -6.66 7.29
C ILE A 30 -20.63 -8.17 7.51
N SER A 31 -19.75 -8.93 6.85
CA SER A 31 -19.60 -10.37 7.10
C SER A 31 -18.46 -10.61 8.09
N VAL A 32 -18.76 -11.17 9.26
CA VAL A 32 -17.77 -11.55 10.29
C VAL A 32 -17.31 -13.00 10.17
N THR A 33 -17.29 -13.54 8.95
CA THR A 33 -16.85 -14.91 8.68
C THR A 33 -15.34 -15.01 8.57
N SER A 34 -14.78 -16.18 8.90
CA SER A 34 -13.37 -16.51 8.64
C SER A 34 -13.19 -17.24 7.31
N THR A 35 -14.16 -18.09 6.93
CA THR A 35 -14.10 -18.97 5.76
C THR A 35 -15.35 -18.84 4.91
N PHE A 36 -15.24 -19.21 3.64
CA PHE A 36 -16.34 -19.21 2.69
C PHE A 36 -16.61 -20.63 2.20
N ARG A 37 -17.77 -20.83 1.57
CA ARG A 37 -18.14 -22.13 1.01
C ARG A 37 -17.13 -22.52 -0.06
N ALA A 38 -16.55 -23.71 0.09
CA ALA A 38 -15.59 -24.24 -0.86
C ALA A 38 -16.18 -24.36 -2.27
N VAL A 39 -15.36 -24.06 -3.27
CA VAL A 39 -15.65 -24.33 -4.67
C VAL A 39 -15.30 -25.79 -4.97
N PRO A 40 -16.18 -26.57 -5.62
CA PRO A 40 -15.97 -28.01 -5.85
C PRO A 40 -14.63 -28.37 -6.50
N ASP A 41 -14.08 -27.49 -7.34
CA ASP A 41 -12.85 -27.71 -8.11
C ASP A 41 -11.65 -26.90 -7.58
N GLY A 42 -11.71 -26.39 -6.35
CA GLY A 42 -10.68 -25.52 -5.77
C GLY A 42 -10.80 -24.06 -6.22
N ASP A 43 -9.77 -23.24 -5.94
CA ASP A 43 -9.72 -21.83 -6.33
C ASP A 43 -9.16 -21.65 -7.75
N PRO A 44 -9.99 -21.40 -8.78
CA PRO A 44 -9.47 -21.23 -10.14
C PRO A 44 -8.72 -19.90 -10.32
N GLU A 45 -8.94 -18.91 -9.44
CA GLU A 45 -8.34 -17.57 -9.55
C GLU A 45 -7.08 -17.41 -8.68
N GLY A 46 -6.90 -18.33 -7.73
CA GLY A 46 -5.74 -18.41 -6.86
C GLY A 46 -5.88 -17.57 -5.59
N VAL A 47 -5.25 -18.07 -4.54
CA VAL A 47 -5.21 -17.45 -3.22
C VAL A 47 -4.64 -16.04 -3.31
N GLY A 48 -5.43 -15.04 -2.93
CA GLY A 48 -4.99 -13.63 -2.89
C GLY A 48 -5.33 -12.80 -4.13
N ALA A 49 -6.17 -13.30 -5.05
CA ALA A 49 -6.78 -12.46 -6.07
C ALA A 49 -7.54 -11.28 -5.42
N MET A 50 -7.35 -10.08 -5.96
CA MET A 50 -7.75 -8.83 -5.28
C MET A 50 -9.25 -8.52 -5.40
N ASN A 51 -9.90 -9.08 -6.42
CA ASN A 51 -11.34 -9.11 -6.56
C ASN A 51 -11.73 -10.49 -7.10
N PRO A 52 -11.64 -11.52 -6.25
CA PRO A 52 -11.94 -12.83 -6.74
C PRO A 52 -13.44 -12.94 -7.01
N GLY A 53 -13.84 -13.67 -8.04
CA GLY A 53 -15.23 -14.03 -8.27
C GLY A 53 -15.84 -14.76 -7.06
N LYS A 54 -15.00 -15.40 -6.23
CA LYS A 54 -15.39 -16.05 -4.97
C LYS A 54 -14.32 -15.90 -3.90
N HIS A 55 -14.73 -15.51 -2.69
CA HIS A 55 -13.86 -15.55 -1.51
C HIS A 55 -13.70 -16.98 -1.00
N ILE A 56 -12.56 -17.27 -0.38
CA ILE A 56 -12.23 -18.60 0.17
C ILE A 56 -11.87 -18.52 1.66
N TYR A 57 -11.04 -17.55 2.02
CA TYR A 57 -10.65 -17.32 3.41
C TYR A 57 -10.38 -15.85 3.65
N SER A 58 -10.95 -15.28 4.72
CA SER A 58 -10.98 -13.83 4.97
C SER A 58 -9.60 -13.21 5.21
N ARG A 59 -8.57 -14.03 5.46
CA ARG A 59 -7.17 -13.56 5.49
C ARG A 59 -6.70 -13.05 4.12
N TYR A 60 -7.22 -13.62 3.04
CA TYR A 60 -6.80 -13.31 1.67
C TYR A 60 -7.66 -12.23 1.05
N SER A 61 -8.98 -12.36 1.17
CA SER A 61 -9.96 -11.39 0.65
C SER A 61 -11.32 -11.62 1.30
N GLN A 62 -12.12 -10.55 1.36
CA GLN A 62 -13.52 -10.59 1.78
C GLN A 62 -14.25 -9.32 1.31
N ASN A 63 -15.58 -9.41 1.21
CA ASN A 63 -16.44 -8.37 0.62
C ASN A 63 -16.13 -6.93 1.05
N VAL A 64 -15.99 -6.67 2.35
CA VAL A 64 -15.80 -5.31 2.88
C VAL A 64 -14.37 -4.81 2.64
N THR A 65 -13.37 -5.65 2.88
CA THR A 65 -11.96 -5.29 2.66
C THR A 65 -11.67 -5.02 1.20
N SER A 66 -12.12 -5.89 0.29
CA SER A 66 -11.89 -5.73 -1.16
C SER A 66 -12.52 -4.44 -1.70
N ARG A 67 -13.69 -4.03 -1.18
CA ARG A 67 -14.32 -2.75 -1.52
C ARG A 67 -13.46 -1.54 -1.12
N VAL A 68 -12.91 -1.54 0.09
CA VAL A 68 -11.98 -0.48 0.54
C VAL A 68 -10.73 -0.45 -0.34
N GLU A 69 -10.16 -1.61 -0.62
CA GLU A 69 -8.95 -1.75 -1.46
C GLU A 69 -9.19 -1.24 -2.89
N GLN A 70 -10.37 -1.44 -3.47
CA GLN A 70 -10.72 -0.87 -4.77
C GLN A 70 -10.71 0.66 -4.77
N ILE A 71 -11.29 1.30 -3.75
CA ILE A 71 -11.27 2.77 -3.63
C ILE A 71 -9.86 3.26 -3.42
N LEU A 72 -9.12 2.68 -2.47
CA LEU A 72 -7.74 3.06 -2.20
C LEU A 72 -6.85 2.85 -3.43
N SER A 73 -7.13 1.84 -4.25
CA SER A 73 -6.40 1.61 -5.49
C SER A 73 -6.64 2.73 -6.50
N LYS A 74 -7.89 3.17 -6.65
CA LYS A 74 -8.22 4.33 -7.49
C LYS A 74 -7.58 5.61 -6.95
N VAL A 75 -7.60 5.80 -5.63
CA VAL A 75 -7.04 6.99 -4.97
C VAL A 75 -5.54 7.09 -5.19
N ASN A 76 -4.82 5.98 -4.99
CA ASN A 76 -3.37 5.92 -5.11
C ASN A 76 -2.88 5.67 -6.54
N GLN A 77 -3.80 5.50 -7.51
CA GLN A 77 -3.49 5.15 -8.89
C GLN A 77 -2.57 3.91 -8.98
N GLY A 78 -2.82 2.93 -8.12
CA GLY A 78 -1.97 1.77 -7.94
C GLY A 78 -2.71 0.65 -7.22
N HIS A 79 -2.05 -0.48 -7.01
CA HIS A 79 -2.63 -1.61 -6.29
C HIS A 79 -2.58 -1.36 -4.77
N ALA A 80 -3.75 -1.32 -4.12
CA ALA A 80 -3.83 -1.14 -2.68
C ALA A 80 -4.22 -2.44 -1.96
N ILE A 81 -3.60 -2.68 -0.81
CA ILE A 81 -3.92 -3.75 0.12
C ILE A 81 -4.00 -3.19 1.52
N THR A 82 -4.87 -3.74 2.35
CA THR A 82 -5.09 -3.29 3.72
C THR A 82 -4.40 -4.21 4.73
N TYR A 83 -3.98 -3.60 5.84
CA TYR A 83 -3.38 -4.30 6.97
C TYR A 83 -4.09 -3.91 8.26
N ALA A 84 -3.90 -4.72 9.30
CA ALA A 84 -4.48 -4.46 10.62
C ALA A 84 -4.02 -3.14 11.26
N SER A 85 -2.88 -2.59 10.84
CA SER A 85 -2.39 -1.28 11.27
C SER A 85 -1.38 -0.72 10.26
N GLY A 86 -1.08 0.59 10.38
CA GLY A 86 0.01 1.21 9.62
C GLY A 86 1.38 0.57 9.88
N LEU A 87 1.64 0.09 11.10
CA LEU A 87 2.90 -0.60 11.43
C LEU A 87 2.97 -2.01 10.85
N ALA A 88 1.83 -2.71 10.74
CA ALA A 88 1.77 -3.99 10.05
C ALA A 88 2.04 -3.83 8.54
N ALA A 89 1.50 -2.79 7.91
CA ALA A 89 1.82 -2.42 6.54
C ALA A 89 3.31 -2.03 6.40
N ALA A 90 3.85 -1.27 7.36
CA ALA A 90 5.24 -0.87 7.33
C ALA A 90 6.18 -2.08 7.42
N PHE A 91 5.89 -3.02 8.33
CA PHE A 91 6.70 -4.22 8.49
C PHE A 91 6.60 -5.17 7.29
N SER A 92 5.42 -5.29 6.68
CA SER A 92 5.25 -6.15 5.50
C SER A 92 6.07 -5.65 4.30
N ILE A 93 6.18 -4.33 4.10
CA ILE A 93 7.08 -3.72 3.09
C ILE A 93 8.52 -4.19 3.30
N LEU A 94 9.02 -4.11 4.54
CA LEU A 94 10.39 -4.51 4.87
C LEU A 94 10.64 -6.01 4.60
N VAL A 95 9.70 -6.87 5.00
CA VAL A 95 9.79 -8.32 4.78
C VAL A 95 9.67 -8.69 3.31
N HIS A 96 8.86 -7.97 2.55
CA HIS A 96 8.64 -8.22 1.13
C HIS A 96 9.88 -7.83 0.30
N TYR A 97 10.36 -6.58 0.45
CA TYR A 97 11.44 -6.04 -0.36
C TYR A 97 12.84 -6.45 0.12
N LYS A 98 13.00 -6.80 1.40
CA LYS A 98 14.28 -7.24 2.00
C LYS A 98 15.45 -6.31 1.65
N PRO A 99 15.38 -5.02 2.02
CA PRO A 99 16.36 -4.03 1.60
C PRO A 99 17.77 -4.34 2.13
N LYS A 100 18.79 -3.95 1.35
CA LYS A 100 20.20 -3.99 1.77
C LYS A 100 20.54 -2.82 2.69
N ARG A 101 19.97 -1.64 2.43
CA ARG A 101 20.05 -0.45 3.29
C ARG A 101 18.70 0.26 3.31
N ILE A 102 18.42 0.99 4.38
CA ILE A 102 17.18 1.75 4.52
C ILE A 102 17.52 3.23 4.69
N ALA A 103 17.06 4.06 3.75
CA ALA A 103 17.22 5.50 3.83
C ALA A 103 16.06 6.11 4.61
N ILE A 104 16.33 6.71 5.77
CA ILE A 104 15.33 7.35 6.62
C ILE A 104 15.99 8.43 7.49
N THR A 105 15.31 9.56 7.70
CA THR A 105 15.81 10.63 8.60
C THR A 105 14.84 10.88 9.76
N GLY A 106 13.70 11.51 9.48
CA GLY A 106 12.65 11.80 10.47
C GLY A 106 11.39 10.96 10.24
N GLY A 107 10.25 11.46 10.71
CA GLY A 107 8.92 10.86 10.51
C GLY A 107 8.39 10.16 11.75
N TYR A 108 7.29 9.43 11.57
CA TYR A 108 6.58 8.79 12.65
C TYR A 108 7.45 7.79 13.42
N MET A 109 7.56 7.99 14.74
CA MET A 109 8.40 7.16 15.62
C MET A 109 8.07 5.66 15.54
N GLY A 110 6.81 5.30 15.28
CA GLY A 110 6.42 3.90 15.12
C GLY A 110 7.07 3.23 13.92
N CYS A 111 7.32 3.96 12.83
CA CYS A 111 8.05 3.45 11.66
C CYS A 111 9.52 3.19 12.01
N HIS A 112 10.16 4.10 12.75
CA HIS A 112 11.52 3.92 13.28
C HIS A 112 11.62 2.68 14.19
N GLY A 113 10.66 2.49 15.09
CA GLY A 113 10.59 1.30 15.95
C GLY A 113 10.37 0.00 15.16
N THR A 114 9.59 0.07 14.08
CA THR A 114 9.34 -1.06 13.16
C THR A 114 10.62 -1.43 12.41
N ILE A 115 11.34 -0.45 11.86
CA ILE A 115 12.64 -0.64 11.20
C ILE A 115 13.66 -1.18 12.20
N SER A 116 13.77 -0.60 13.41
CA SER A 116 14.64 -1.08 14.47
C SER A 116 14.38 -2.55 14.82
N THR A 117 13.10 -2.96 14.83
CA THR A 117 12.73 -4.36 15.06
C THR A 117 13.13 -5.24 13.88
N TYR A 118 12.90 -4.79 12.64
CA TYR A 118 13.25 -5.52 11.44
C TYR A 118 14.77 -5.75 11.31
N ILE A 119 15.61 -4.77 11.65
CA ILE A 119 17.07 -4.90 11.53
C ILE A 119 17.72 -5.74 12.64
N LYS A 120 17.01 -6.09 13.72
CA LYS A 120 17.57 -6.95 14.78
C LYS A 120 18.08 -8.26 14.20
N GLY A 121 19.36 -8.56 14.42
CA GLY A 121 20.02 -9.76 13.89
C GLY A 121 20.30 -9.72 12.39
N ARG A 122 20.21 -8.55 11.74
CA ARG A 122 20.55 -8.33 10.33
C ARG A 122 21.57 -7.20 10.21
N ASP A 123 22.47 -7.32 9.26
CA ASP A 123 23.42 -6.24 8.93
C ASP A 123 22.80 -5.35 7.84
N ILE A 124 21.91 -4.45 8.24
CA ILE A 124 21.19 -3.54 7.35
C ILE A 124 21.46 -2.10 7.83
N PRO A 125 22.36 -1.37 7.15
CA PRO A 125 22.66 0.01 7.48
C PRO A 125 21.46 0.94 7.30
N LEU A 126 21.36 1.94 8.17
CA LEU A 126 20.49 3.10 7.98
C LEU A 126 21.31 4.24 7.38
N ILE A 127 20.78 4.87 6.32
CA ILE A 127 21.40 6.02 5.66
C ILE A 127 20.45 7.22 5.66
N GLY A 128 20.99 8.41 5.49
CA GLY A 128 20.21 9.63 5.33
C GLY A 128 19.48 9.68 3.98
N LEU A 129 18.38 10.42 3.92
CA LEU A 129 17.62 10.65 2.68
C LEU A 129 18.38 11.52 1.66
N ASP A 130 19.48 12.18 2.07
CA ASP A 130 20.37 12.96 1.20
C ASP A 130 21.68 12.22 0.87
N ASP A 131 21.86 10.99 1.37
CA ASP A 131 23.03 10.18 1.07
C ASP A 131 22.95 9.59 -0.35
N GLU A 132 24.08 9.10 -0.84
CA GLU A 132 24.11 8.40 -2.12
C GLU A 132 23.39 7.04 -2.02
N PHE A 133 22.26 6.94 -2.72
CA PHE A 133 21.52 5.69 -2.88
C PHE A 133 22.36 4.66 -3.63
N GLN A 134 22.01 3.38 -3.53
CA GLN A 134 22.58 2.22 -4.22
C GLN A 134 21.48 1.22 -4.55
N GLU A 135 21.78 0.25 -5.41
CA GLU A 135 20.83 -0.81 -5.74
C GLU A 135 20.49 -1.65 -4.49
N GLY A 136 19.19 -1.85 -4.25
CA GLY A 136 18.67 -2.56 -3.08
C GLY A 136 18.41 -1.67 -1.86
N ASP A 137 18.55 -0.35 -2.00
CA ASP A 137 18.11 0.59 -0.96
C ASP A 137 16.60 0.77 -0.96
N LEU A 138 16.02 0.85 0.24
CA LEU A 138 14.63 1.28 0.43
C LEU A 138 14.61 2.71 0.96
N CYS A 139 13.99 3.62 0.18
CA CYS A 139 13.76 5.00 0.60
C CYS A 139 12.46 5.09 1.43
N TRP A 140 12.58 5.47 2.70
CA TRP A 140 11.46 5.67 3.61
C TRP A 140 11.22 7.16 3.86
N LEU A 141 10.30 7.74 3.08
CA LEU A 141 9.94 9.15 3.17
C LEU A 141 8.55 9.33 3.78
N GLU A 142 8.44 10.27 4.71
CA GLU A 142 7.17 10.84 5.17
C GLU A 142 7.13 12.33 4.81
N SER A 143 6.04 12.76 4.17
CA SER A 143 5.83 14.15 3.77
C SER A 143 4.33 14.45 3.71
N PRO A 144 3.81 15.43 4.47
CA PRO A 144 4.53 16.26 5.44
C PRO A 144 5.10 15.46 6.61
N LEU A 145 6.28 15.85 7.10
CA LEU A 145 7.05 15.14 8.12
C LEU A 145 6.42 15.32 9.51
N ASN A 146 6.07 14.24 10.20
CA ASN A 146 5.77 14.33 11.63
C ASN A 146 7.04 14.63 12.47
N PRO A 147 7.00 15.51 13.48
CA PRO A 147 5.86 16.33 13.92
C PRO A 147 5.83 17.74 13.31
N THR A 148 6.81 18.11 12.49
CA THR A 148 7.05 19.50 12.07
C THR A 148 6.11 19.98 10.96
N GLY A 149 5.53 19.05 10.19
CA GLY A 149 4.71 19.35 9.01
C GLY A 149 5.54 19.81 7.80
N GLU A 150 6.86 19.66 7.83
CA GLU A 150 7.72 20.06 6.72
C GLU A 150 7.55 19.12 5.52
N SER A 151 7.38 19.69 4.33
CA SER A 151 7.20 18.92 3.10
C SER A 151 8.49 18.83 2.31
N ARG A 152 8.73 17.68 1.69
CA ARG A 152 9.90 17.44 0.85
C ARG A 152 9.49 17.22 -0.60
N GLN A 153 10.26 17.74 -1.54
CA GLN A 153 9.99 17.53 -2.97
C GLN A 153 10.30 16.08 -3.37
N VAL A 154 9.24 15.32 -3.68
CA VAL A 154 9.31 13.88 -4.00
C VAL A 154 9.99 13.60 -5.35
N PHE A 155 9.81 14.47 -6.35
CA PHE A 155 10.40 14.28 -7.70
C PHE A 155 11.92 14.14 -7.67
N ARG A 156 12.61 14.85 -6.76
CA ARG A 156 14.06 14.77 -6.65
C ARG A 156 14.52 13.37 -6.23
N LEU A 157 13.77 12.71 -5.35
CA LEU A 157 14.08 11.36 -4.86
C LEU A 157 13.72 10.29 -5.88
N ALA A 158 12.58 10.44 -6.57
CA ALA A 158 12.14 9.50 -7.60
C ALA A 158 13.05 9.50 -8.85
N LEU A 159 13.57 10.67 -9.25
CA LEU A 159 14.46 10.78 -10.40
C LEU A 159 15.78 10.01 -10.20
N PHE A 160 16.31 9.98 -8.96
CA PHE A 160 17.52 9.20 -8.64
C PHE A 160 17.27 7.68 -8.74
N GLY A 161 16.08 7.21 -8.36
CA GLY A 161 15.69 5.80 -8.58
C GLY A 161 15.56 5.47 -10.06
N TYR A 162 14.83 6.30 -10.81
CA TYR A 162 14.52 6.06 -12.23
C TYR A 162 15.73 6.19 -13.17
N THR A 163 16.63 7.15 -12.94
CA THR A 163 17.83 7.32 -13.79
C THR A 163 18.83 6.18 -13.69
N ARG A 164 18.80 5.38 -12.61
CA ARG A 164 19.63 4.17 -12.52
C ARG A 164 19.04 2.95 -13.20
N ASP A 165 17.71 2.77 -13.15
CA ASP A 165 17.05 1.67 -13.88
C ASP A 165 17.26 1.76 -15.40
N LEU A 166 17.46 2.97 -15.94
CA LEU A 166 17.78 3.19 -17.35
C LEU A 166 19.24 2.93 -17.74
N ASN A 167 20.16 2.82 -16.77
CA ASN A 167 21.59 2.58 -17.02
C ASN A 167 21.99 1.10 -16.90
N LEU A 168 21.02 0.19 -16.79
CA LEU A 168 21.21 -1.27 -16.74
C LEU A 168 20.81 -1.97 -18.06
N GLY A 169 20.89 -1.26 -19.19
CA GLY A 169 20.75 -1.80 -20.54
C GLY A 169 22.09 -2.04 -21.22
#